data_AF-A0A936ELJ9-F1
#
_entry.id   AF-A0A936ELJ9-F1
#
_cell.length_a   1.000
_cell.length_b   1.000
_cell.length_c   1.000
_cell.angle_alpha   90.00
_cell.angle_beta   90.00
_cell.angle_gamma   90.00
#
_symmetry.space_group_name_H-M   'P 1'
#
loop_
_entity.id
_entity.type
_entity.pdbx_description
1 polymer ?
#
loop_
_entity_poly.entity_id
_entity_poly.type
_entity_poly.pdbx_seq_one_letter_code
_entity_poly.pdbx_strand_id
1 'polypeptide(L)'
;MYAALGTTTYIFFRNVKQYKEAKNAYLNSIDGNPANDFEIPQPYFSVKDQPDRIKTFRNQVRQNVDYTVLFFILFWGLNVVDATVDAHLKTFDVSDDLSLQIKPGYSQFANTNGISIVLNIGKTRSK
;
A
#
# COMPACT_ATOMS: atom_id res chain seq x y z
N MET A 1 6.24 -5.76 -0.51
CA MET A 1 5.59 -4.44 -0.32
C MET A 1 4.06 -4.49 -0.17
N TYR A 2 3.32 -5.28 -0.97
CA TYR A 2 1.84 -5.31 -0.91
C TYR A 2 1.24 -5.67 0.46
N ALA A 3 1.86 -6.59 1.21
CA ALA A 3 1.41 -6.95 2.56
C ALA A 3 1.56 -5.80 3.57
N ALA A 4 2.58 -4.93 3.41
CA ALA A 4 2.82 -3.81 4.31
C ALA A 4 1.74 -2.73 4.14
N LEU A 5 1.46 -2.32 2.90
CA LEU A 5 0.38 -1.37 2.61
C LEU A 5 -0.98 -1.92 3.06
N GLY A 6 -1.29 -3.19 2.75
CA GLY A 6 -2.54 -3.82 3.19
C GLY A 6 -2.69 -3.86 4.72
N THR A 7 -1.62 -4.22 5.44
CA THR A 7 -1.60 -4.24 6.91
C THR A 7 -1.82 -2.84 7.48
N THR A 8 -1.09 -1.83 6.99
CA THR A 8 -1.23 -0.46 7.47
C THR A 8 -2.62 0.11 7.19
N THR A 9 -3.18 -0.15 6.01
CA THR A 9 -4.56 0.24 5.68
C THR A 9 -5.59 -0.42 6.60
N TYR A 10 -5.45 -1.71 6.88
CA TYR A 10 -6.33 -2.41 7.83
C TYR A 10 -6.25 -1.79 9.23
N ILE A 11 -5.03 -1.55 9.75
CA ILE A 11 -4.83 -0.96 11.07
C ILE A 11 -5.40 0.48 11.11
N PHE A 12 -5.26 1.26 10.03
CA PHE A 12 -5.85 2.59 9.91
C PHE A 12 -7.38 2.55 10.10
N PHE A 13 -8.09 1.71 9.33
CA PHE A 13 -9.55 1.60 9.47
C PHE A 13 -9.97 1.13 10.87
N ARG A 14 -9.23 0.19 11.45
CA ARG A 14 -9.45 -0.27 12.83
C ARG A 14 -9.29 0.87 13.83
N ASN A 15 -8.22 1.66 13.73
CA ASN A 15 -7.97 2.80 14.62
C ASN A 15 -9.02 3.91 14.45
N VAL A 16 -9.44 4.20 13.21
CA VAL A 16 -10.50 5.19 12.94
C VAL A 16 -11.83 4.76 13.55
N LYS A 17 -12.21 3.48 13.39
CA LYS A 17 -13.41 2.94 14.03
C LYS A 17 -13.33 3.06 15.55
N GLN A 18 -12.22 2.60 16.13
CA GLN A 18 -11.99 2.66 17.57
C GLN A 18 -11.96 4.10 18.12
N TYR A 19 -11.44 5.05 17.35
CA TYR A 19 -11.47 6.47 17.71
C TYR A 19 -12.90 7.00 17.76
N LYS A 20 -13.74 6.66 16.78
CA LYS A 20 -15.15 7.07 16.74
C LYS A 20 -15.93 6.48 17.92
N GLU A 21 -15.73 5.20 18.21
CA GLU A 21 -16.34 4.54 19.36
C GLU A 21 -15.92 5.18 20.69
N ALA A 22 -14.62 5.38 20.90
CA ALA A 22 -14.11 6.05 22.10
C ALA A 22 -14.58 7.51 22.22
N LYS A 23 -14.75 8.22 21.09
CA LYS A 23 -15.29 9.58 21.07
C LYS A 23 -16.76 9.59 21.49
N ASN A 24 -17.58 8.72 20.92
CA ASN A 24 -19.01 8.65 21.25
C ASN A 24 -19.22 8.21 22.70
N ALA A 25 -18.48 7.19 23.16
CA ALA A 25 -18.49 6.77 24.55
C ALA A 25 -18.11 7.90 25.51
N TYR A 26 -17.10 8.70 25.17
CA TYR A 26 -16.73 9.87 25.96
C TYR A 26 -17.85 10.91 26.01
N LEU A 27 -18.50 11.21 24.88
CA LEU A 27 -19.59 12.18 24.84
C LEU A 27 -20.78 11.73 25.71
N ASN A 28 -21.16 10.46 25.61
CA ASN A 28 -22.24 9.91 26.44
C ASN A 28 -21.84 9.84 27.92
N SER A 29 -20.57 9.60 28.26
CA SER A 29 -20.12 9.60 29.66
C SER A 29 -20.17 10.97 30.36
N ILE A 30 -20.21 12.08 29.60
CA ILE A 30 -20.21 13.44 30.16
C ILE A 30 -21.55 14.16 29.98
N ASP A 31 -22.52 13.54 29.29
CA ASP A 31 -23.81 14.17 29.00
C ASP A 31 -24.75 14.22 30.23
N GLY A 32 -24.45 13.40 31.26
CA GLY A 32 -25.21 13.35 32.51
C GLY A 32 -26.58 12.69 32.37
N ASN A 33 -26.87 12.01 31.25
CA ASN A 33 -28.14 11.34 30.98
C ASN A 33 -27.97 9.81 31.02
N PRO A 34 -28.35 9.14 32.12
CA PRO A 34 -28.24 7.68 32.25
C PRO A 34 -29.03 6.91 31.19
N ALA A 35 -30.02 7.54 30.55
CA ALA A 35 -30.74 6.91 29.45
C ALA A 35 -29.83 6.62 28.26
N ASN A 36 -28.71 7.33 28.06
CA ASN A 36 -27.81 7.10 26.93
C ASN A 36 -26.68 6.09 27.23
N ASP A 37 -26.59 5.62 28.48
CA ASP A 37 -25.52 4.70 28.92
C ASP A 37 -25.56 3.35 28.18
N PHE A 38 -26.72 2.93 27.65
CA PHE A 38 -26.85 1.70 26.86
C PHE A 38 -26.12 1.77 25.51
N GLU A 39 -25.83 2.97 25.01
CA GLU A 39 -25.13 3.18 23.75
C GLU A 39 -23.61 3.08 23.89
N ILE A 40 -23.10 3.03 25.12
CA ILE A 40 -21.66 2.96 25.40
C ILE A 40 -21.20 1.50 25.27
N PRO A 41 -20.40 1.14 24.23
CA PRO A 41 -19.96 -0.24 24.07
C PRO A 41 -18.91 -0.63 25.11
N GLN A 42 -18.80 -1.92 25.40
CA GLN A 42 -17.66 -2.46 26.15
C GLN A 42 -16.37 -2.29 25.31
N PRO A 43 -15.21 -2.00 25.92
CA PRO A 43 -14.96 -1.92 27.36
C PRO A 43 -15.23 -0.54 27.98
N TYR A 44 -15.67 0.47 27.21
CA TYR A 44 -15.81 1.85 27.69
C TYR A 44 -16.85 1.98 28.80
N PHE A 45 -17.92 1.17 28.76
CA PHE A 45 -18.95 1.15 29.78
C PHE A 45 -18.40 0.85 31.18
N SER A 46 -17.41 -0.04 31.29
CA SER A 46 -16.78 -0.40 32.58
C SER A 46 -16.08 0.76 33.28
N VAL A 47 -15.78 1.84 32.55
CA VAL A 47 -15.07 3.02 33.03
C VAL A 47 -15.85 4.30 32.76
N LYS A 48 -17.16 4.21 32.52
CA LYS A 48 -18.02 5.36 32.17
C LYS A 48 -17.99 6.47 33.21
N ASP A 49 -17.91 6.12 34.49
CA ASP A 49 -17.86 7.07 35.60
C ASP A 49 -16.47 7.73 35.75
N GLN A 50 -15.52 7.37 34.88
CA GLN A 50 -14.17 7.93 34.81
C GLN A 50 -13.91 8.53 33.40
N PRO A 51 -14.62 9.60 33.00
CA PRO A 51 -14.57 10.13 31.63
C PRO A 51 -13.17 10.55 31.17
N ASP A 52 -12.29 10.97 32.09
CA ASP A 52 -10.90 11.30 31.77
C ASP A 52 -10.07 10.11 31.27
N ARG A 53 -10.40 8.88 31.71
CA ARG A 53 -9.74 7.68 31.19
C ARG A 53 -10.13 7.42 29.74
N ILE A 54 -11.43 7.57 29.42
CA ILE A 54 -11.94 7.43 28.05
C ILE A 54 -11.35 8.53 27.16
N LYS A 55 -11.27 9.77 27.65
CA LYS A 55 -10.63 10.90 26.96
C LYS A 55 -9.16 10.63 26.63
N THR A 56 -8.40 10.12 27.59
CA THR A 56 -6.98 9.79 27.42
C THR A 56 -6.81 8.69 26.38
N PHE A 57 -7.59 7.62 26.49
CA PHE A 57 -7.60 6.53 25.51
C PHE A 57 -7.96 7.01 24.11
N ARG A 58 -9.02 7.81 23.97
CA ARG A 58 -9.43 8.43 22.70
C ARG A 58 -8.30 9.24 22.08
N ASN A 59 -7.59 10.04 22.88
CA ASN A 59 -6.46 10.84 22.39
C ASN A 59 -5.30 9.94 21.92
N GLN A 60 -5.02 8.84 22.61
CA GLN A 60 -4.01 7.87 22.21
C GLN A 60 -4.38 7.18 20.89
N VAL A 61 -5.65 6.77 20.72
CA VAL A 61 -6.11 6.18 19.46
C VAL A 61 -6.06 7.20 18.32
N ARG A 62 -6.37 8.49 18.58
CA ARG A 62 -6.19 9.56 17.59
C ARG A 62 -4.74 9.63 17.11
N GLN A 63 -3.79 9.64 18.05
CA GLN A 63 -2.37 9.65 17.72
C GLN A 63 -1.95 8.41 16.92
N ASN A 64 -2.54 7.25 17.22
CA ASN A 64 -2.29 6.04 16.43
C ASN A 64 -2.82 6.14 14.99
N VAL A 65 -3.91 6.88 14.75
CA VAL A 65 -4.37 7.18 13.38
C VAL A 65 -3.31 8.00 12.66
N ASP A 66 -2.81 9.07 13.29
CA ASP A 66 -1.76 9.91 12.71
C ASP A 66 -0.50 9.09 12.35
N TYR A 67 -0.08 8.20 13.25
CA TYR A 67 1.03 7.27 12.98
C TYR A 67 0.75 6.32 11.83
N THR A 68 -0.44 5.72 11.74
CA THR A 68 -0.76 4.83 10.61
C THR A 68 -0.75 5.55 9.27
N VAL A 69 -1.19 6.82 9.24
CA VAL A 69 -1.11 7.65 8.03
C VAL A 69 0.35 7.94 7.67
N LEU A 70 1.17 8.29 8.65
CA LEU A 70 2.61 8.51 8.45
C LEU A 70 3.29 7.26 7.88
N PHE A 71 3.06 6.09 8.48
CA PHE A 71 3.63 4.83 7.98
C PHE A 71 3.11 4.46 6.59
N PHE A 72 1.85 4.75 6.29
CA PHE A 72 1.30 4.53 4.95
C PHE A 72 2.04 5.37 3.90
N ILE A 73 2.25 6.66 4.18
CA ILE A 73 3.01 7.56 3.30
C ILE A 73 4.46 7.08 3.16
N LEU A 74 5.10 6.64 4.23
CA LEU A 74 6.46 6.09 4.17
C LEU A 74 6.55 4.85 3.27
N PHE A 75 5.68 3.86 3.48
CA PHE A 75 5.68 2.65 2.65
C PHE A 75 5.31 2.93 1.20
N TRP A 76 4.32 3.80 0.97
CA TRP A 76 3.95 4.22 -0.38
C TRP A 76 5.09 4.97 -1.07
N GLY A 77 5.76 5.88 -0.35
CA GLY A 77 6.92 6.64 -0.86
C GLY A 77 8.07 5.73 -1.26
N LEU A 78 8.36 4.66 -0.51
CA LEU A 78 9.37 3.67 -0.89
C LEU A 78 9.00 2.94 -2.20
N ASN A 79 7.72 2.60 -2.42
CA ASN A 79 7.27 2.01 -3.69
C ASN A 79 7.50 2.99 -4.87
N VAL A 80 7.24 4.28 -4.64
CA VAL A 80 7.40 5.32 -5.68
C VAL A 80 8.87 5.53 -6.02
N VAL A 81 9.75 5.60 -5.01
CA VAL A 81 11.20 5.77 -5.22
C VAL A 81 11.76 4.58 -6.00
N ASP A 82 11.43 3.35 -5.59
CA ASP A 82 11.83 2.12 -6.27
C ASP A 82 11.44 2.14 -7.76
N ALA A 83 10.18 2.43 -8.07
CA ALA A 83 9.69 2.54 -9.45
C ALA A 83 10.34 3.68 -10.25
N THR A 84 10.68 4.80 -9.60
CA THR A 84 11.29 5.97 -10.27
C THR A 84 12.75 5.72 -10.61
N VAL A 85 13.50 5.04 -9.72
CA VAL A 85 14.89 4.64 -9.96
C VAL A 85 14.95 3.65 -11.12
N ASP A 86 14.09 2.63 -11.14
CA ASP A 86 14.00 1.67 -12.25
C ASP A 86 13.66 2.35 -13.59
N ALA A 87 12.79 3.35 -13.57
CA ALA A 87 12.44 4.13 -14.77
C ALA A 87 13.63 4.95 -15.28
N HIS A 88 14.43 5.54 -14.39
CA HIS A 88 15.63 6.30 -14.77
C HIS A 88 16.81 5.41 -15.19
N LEU A 89 16.90 4.18 -14.67
CA LEU A 89 17.91 3.20 -15.09
C LEU A 89 17.53 2.45 -16.37
N LYS A 90 16.24 2.33 -16.71
CA LYS A 90 15.80 1.77 -17.99
C LYS A 90 16.25 2.57 -19.21
N THR A 91 16.52 3.87 -19.04
CA THR A 91 17.04 4.73 -20.10
C THR A 91 18.55 4.64 -20.28
N PHE A 92 19.27 3.94 -19.40
CA PHE A 92 20.72 3.75 -19.53
C PHE A 92 21.04 2.39 -20.18
N ASP A 93 21.26 2.48 -21.49
CA ASP A 93 21.83 1.51 -22.44
C ASP A 93 20.92 0.38 -22.98
N VAL A 94 19.97 0.77 -23.83
CA VAL A 94 19.75 0.04 -25.08
C VAL A 94 20.28 0.92 -26.19
N SER A 95 21.60 0.86 -26.43
CA SER A 95 22.20 1.44 -27.62
C SER A 95 21.53 0.89 -28.90
N ASP A 96 21.29 1.80 -29.84
CA ASP A 96 20.32 1.80 -30.95
C ASP A 96 20.41 0.68 -32.03
N ASP A 97 20.98 -0.49 -31.80
CA ASP A 97 21.14 -1.49 -32.88
C ASP A 97 20.96 -2.97 -32.47
N LEU A 98 20.14 -3.25 -31.44
CA LEU A 98 19.77 -4.63 -31.09
C LEU A 98 18.33 -4.94 -31.53
N SER A 99 18.18 -5.70 -32.62
CA SER A 99 16.87 -6.16 -33.10
C SER A 99 16.73 -7.69 -32.96
N LEU A 100 15.65 -8.12 -32.30
CA LEU A 100 15.26 -9.52 -32.15
C LEU A 100 14.14 -9.83 -33.15
N GLN A 101 14.39 -10.72 -34.12
CA GLN A 101 13.37 -11.19 -35.07
C GLN A 101 13.05 -12.67 -34.83
N ILE A 102 11.76 -12.96 -34.64
CA ILE A 102 11.23 -14.32 -34.56
C ILE A 102 10.68 -14.68 -35.94
N LYS A 103 11.30 -15.64 -36.61
CA LYS A 103 10.85 -16.13 -37.93
C LYS A 103 10.38 -17.58 -37.81
N PRO A 104 9.09 -17.88 -38.04
CA PRO A 104 8.66 -19.24 -38.28
C PRO A 104 9.20 -19.68 -39.65
N GLY A 105 9.92 -20.79 -39.69
CA GLY A 105 10.60 -21.22 -40.91
C GLY A 105 10.96 -22.70 -40.89
N TYR A 106 11.07 -23.28 -42.08
CA TYR A 106 11.53 -24.65 -42.26
C TYR A 106 13.05 -24.71 -42.06
N SER A 107 13.52 -25.32 -40.96
CA SER A 107 14.96 -25.48 -40.74
C SER A 107 15.48 -26.66 -41.55
N GLN A 108 16.16 -26.35 -42.67
CA GLN A 108 16.77 -27.38 -43.53
C GLN A 108 17.84 -28.21 -42.81
N PHE A 109 18.42 -27.70 -41.72
CA PHE A 109 19.41 -28.40 -40.90
C PHE A 109 18.81 -29.46 -39.96
N ALA A 110 17.55 -29.28 -39.54
CA ALA A 110 16.89 -30.17 -38.58
C ALA A 110 15.72 -30.97 -39.19
N ASN A 111 15.30 -30.69 -40.43
CA ASN A 111 14.17 -31.34 -41.11
C ASN A 111 12.85 -31.28 -40.31
N THR A 112 12.63 -30.18 -39.60
CA THR A 112 11.44 -29.91 -38.80
C THR A 112 10.98 -28.47 -38.96
N ASN A 113 9.66 -28.28 -38.90
CA ASN A 113 9.04 -26.96 -38.76
C ASN A 113 9.39 -26.42 -37.37
N GLY A 114 10.18 -25.36 -37.32
CA GLY A 114 10.66 -24.77 -36.07
C GLY A 114 10.46 -23.27 -36.02
N ILE A 115 10.56 -22.73 -34.81
CA ILE A 115 10.64 -21.29 -34.58
C ILE A 115 12.11 -20.95 -34.40
N SER A 116 12.65 -20.06 -35.24
CA SER A 116 14.04 -19.60 -35.13
C SER A 116 14.09 -18.18 -34.60
N ILE A 117 14.96 -17.97 -33.61
CA ILE A 117 15.27 -16.65 -33.04
C ILE A 117 16.52 -16.13 -33.72
N VAL A 118 16.43 -14.99 -34.39
CA VAL A 118 17.56 -14.33 -35.05
C VAL A 118 17.85 -13.02 -34.34
N LEU A 119 19.11 -12.85 -33.91
CA LEU A 119 19.62 -11.66 -33.25
C LEU A 119 20.54 -10.90 -34.21
N ASN A 120 20.23 -9.65 -34.51
CA ASN A 120 21.10 -8.76 -35.27
C ASN A 120 21.69 -7.69 -34.34
N ILE A 121 23.02 -7.52 -34.42
CA ILE A 121 23.78 -6.56 -33.61
C ILE A 121 24.58 -5.64 -34.56
N GLY A 122 24.26 -4.35 -34.58
CA GLY A 122 25.11 -3.30 -35.14
C GLY A 122 24.55 -2.49 -36.32
N LYS A 123 25.04 -1.25 -36.44
CA LYS A 123 24.62 -0.20 -37.38
C LYS A 123 24.71 -0.65 -38.84
N THR A 124 23.56 -0.86 -39.47
CA THR A 124 23.50 -1.00 -40.93
C THR A 124 23.70 0.37 -41.57
N ARG A 125 24.95 0.68 -41.98
CA ARG A 125 25.19 1.79 -42.90
C ARG A 125 24.60 1.41 -44.27
N SER A 126 23.41 1.92 -44.59
CA SER A 126 22.96 2.01 -45.97
C SER A 126 23.90 2.96 -46.72
N LYS A 127 24.48 2.50 -47.82
CA LYS A 127 24.94 3.39 -48.89
C LYS A 127 23.75 3.85 -49.71
#